data_AF-A0A9P2ZSV6-F1
#
_entry.id   AF-A0A9P2ZSV6-F1
#
_cell.length_a   1.000
_cell.length_b   1.000
_cell.length_c   1.000
_cell.angle_alpha   90.00
_cell.angle_beta   90.00
_cell.angle_gamma   90.00
#
_symmetry.space_group_name_H-M   'P 1'
#
loop_
_entity.id
_entity.type
_entity.pdbx_description
1 polymer ?
#
loop_
_entity_poly.entity_id
_entity_poly.type
_entity_poly.pdbx_seq_one_letter_code
_entity_poly.pdbx_strand_id
1 'polypeptide(L)'
;MLHHTFQGIGQKMPMTEEFLHTEPAQTDHRWAEHNEWDIGTSFASPYIWLFASATGTHHGIRHYPMLIPGSRDYGTVNLRASHRGRHFSVKVYPRLVHVIKSFNSHLQGGIPRTLRGVRNQVAAALRMIHSLTGRDGMGLGGFRIEVTVKAPSLQEATRVVRTTRFLDPQYWLCLGEGPHARHPLSAKLAHREAFLDNANWVYEQAVLGKVFQCQAGDRPTKPQLQALTDILNALGWNGGLRTLSEIYQTGDQRALFQLARANSTGDGLPSNNHPNDQHHRYQVNKGRPFRIRCCMDGCYHKLQRAAIVHWIAELVTCSVVEGSKLGLDI
;
A
#
# COMPACT_ATOMS: atom_id res chain seq x y z
N MET A 1 -14.65 5.62 18.83
CA MET A 1 -15.05 4.31 19.39
C MET A 1 -13.84 3.39 19.32
N LEU A 2 -13.26 3.04 20.47
CA LEU A 2 -12.10 2.14 20.56
C LEU A 2 -12.58 0.72 20.22
N HIS A 3 -12.01 0.11 19.17
CA HIS A 3 -12.34 -1.25 18.77
C HIS A 3 -11.16 -2.15 19.12
N HIS A 4 -11.18 -2.69 20.33
CA HIS A 4 -10.20 -3.66 20.82
C HIS A 4 -10.44 -5.02 20.17
N THR A 5 -9.37 -5.75 19.86
CA THR A 5 -9.44 -7.11 19.28
C THR A 5 -8.66 -8.05 20.19
N PHE A 6 -9.34 -9.05 20.75
CA PHE A 6 -8.70 -10.15 21.48
C PHE A 6 -8.10 -11.15 20.49
N GLN A 7 -6.95 -11.76 20.83
CA GLN A 7 -6.47 -12.96 20.17
C GLN A 7 -6.02 -14.00 21.20
N GLY A 8 -6.99 -14.58 21.91
CA GLY A 8 -6.85 -15.90 22.53
C GLY A 8 -7.38 -16.96 21.55
N ILE A 9 -6.61 -18.02 21.30
CA ILE A 9 -7.03 -19.20 20.52
C ILE A 9 -7.65 -18.84 19.15
N GLY A 10 -7.00 -17.95 18.40
CA GLY A 10 -7.32 -17.72 16.97
C GLY A 10 -8.65 -17.02 16.65
N GLN A 11 -9.44 -16.56 17.64
CA GLN A 11 -10.66 -15.79 17.40
C GLN A 11 -10.46 -14.30 17.63
N LYS A 12 -10.70 -13.50 16.58
CA LYS A 12 -10.78 -12.03 16.65
C LYS A 12 -12.21 -11.63 17.02
N MET A 13 -12.48 -11.41 18.30
CA MET A 13 -13.78 -10.93 18.75
C MET A 13 -13.78 -9.40 18.89
N PRO A 14 -14.81 -8.69 18.42
CA PRO A 14 -15.08 -7.34 18.88
C PRO A 14 -15.28 -7.38 20.39
N MET A 15 -14.60 -6.53 21.16
CA MET A 15 -14.91 -6.44 22.58
C MET A 15 -16.31 -5.85 22.75
N THR A 16 -17.27 -6.71 23.07
CA THR A 16 -18.56 -6.31 23.62
C THR A 16 -18.36 -5.73 25.02
N GLU A 17 -19.34 -4.99 25.52
CA GLU A 17 -19.30 -4.34 26.84
C GLU A 17 -19.02 -5.34 27.97
N GLU A 18 -19.45 -6.60 27.81
CA GLU A 18 -19.21 -7.71 28.74
C GLU A 18 -17.71 -8.02 28.97
N PHE A 19 -16.87 -7.90 27.93
CA PHE A 19 -15.41 -8.13 28.05
C PHE A 19 -14.66 -6.92 28.59
N LEU A 20 -15.31 -5.76 28.74
CA LEU A 20 -14.72 -4.63 29.46
C LEU A 20 -14.71 -4.87 30.98
N HIS A 21 -15.59 -5.75 31.46
CA HIS A 21 -15.79 -6.04 32.88
C HIS A 21 -15.24 -7.40 33.31
N THR A 22 -14.86 -8.27 32.37
CA THR A 22 -14.27 -9.58 32.64
C THR A 22 -12.97 -9.77 31.86
N GLU A 23 -11.90 -10.19 32.53
CA GLU A 23 -10.59 -10.42 31.90
C GLU A 23 -10.64 -11.67 31.02
N PRO A 24 -10.40 -11.56 29.70
CA PRO A 24 -10.53 -12.70 28.79
C PRO A 24 -9.33 -13.66 28.82
N ALA A 25 -8.21 -13.29 29.45
CA ALA A 25 -7.04 -14.14 29.58
C ALA A 25 -6.93 -14.82 30.95
N GLN A 26 -6.28 -16.00 30.98
CA GLN A 26 -5.83 -16.63 32.23
C GLN A 26 -4.56 -15.92 32.73
N THR A 27 -4.75 -14.92 33.57
CA THR A 27 -3.65 -14.07 34.08
C THR A 27 -2.74 -14.76 35.10
N ASP A 28 -3.22 -15.85 35.71
CA ASP A 28 -2.53 -16.68 36.69
C ASP A 28 -1.64 -17.76 36.06
N HIS A 29 -1.74 -17.96 34.75
CA HIS A 29 -0.93 -18.93 34.03
C HIS A 29 0.55 -18.50 33.96
N ARG A 30 1.49 -19.44 34.13
CA ARG A 30 2.95 -19.18 34.20
C ARG A 30 3.56 -18.45 33.00
N TRP A 31 2.85 -18.41 31.88
CA TRP A 31 3.29 -17.78 30.63
C TRP A 31 2.42 -16.56 30.24
N ALA A 32 1.62 -16.04 31.17
CA ALA A 32 0.69 -14.94 30.89
C ALA A 32 1.42 -13.72 30.31
N GLU A 33 2.65 -13.41 30.75
CA GLU A 33 3.47 -12.32 30.20
C GLU A 33 3.70 -12.37 28.67
N HIS A 34 3.52 -13.54 28.05
CA HIS A 34 3.66 -13.74 26.62
C HIS A 34 2.35 -13.64 25.83
N ASN A 35 1.22 -13.43 26.50
CA ASN A 35 -0.05 -13.15 25.85
C ASN A 35 0.12 -11.93 24.94
N GLU A 36 -0.38 -12.03 23.71
CA GLU A 36 -0.26 -11.00 22.68
C GLU A 36 -1.61 -10.34 22.41
N TRP A 37 -1.62 -9.01 22.39
CA TRP A 37 -2.85 -8.21 22.32
C TRP A 37 -2.78 -7.21 21.17
N ASP A 38 -3.82 -7.18 20.34
CA ASP A 38 -4.01 -6.21 19.25
C ASP A 38 -4.99 -5.10 19.66
N ILE A 39 -4.46 -3.99 20.17
CA ILE A 39 -5.24 -2.82 20.59
C ILE A 39 -5.39 -1.85 19.42
N GLY A 40 -6.62 -1.52 19.02
CA GLY A 40 -6.84 -0.70 17.82
C GLY A 40 -7.88 0.41 17.94
N THR A 41 -7.69 1.45 17.14
CA THR A 41 -8.64 2.57 16.97
C THR A 41 -8.90 2.80 15.50
N SER A 42 -10.17 2.94 15.14
CA SER A 42 -10.61 3.24 13.78
C SER A 42 -11.07 4.70 13.68
N PHE A 43 -10.70 5.36 12.59
CA PHE A 43 -11.03 6.75 12.27
C PHE A 43 -11.87 6.74 10.99
N ALA A 44 -13.13 7.12 11.09
CA ALA A 44 -14.02 7.19 9.93
C ALA A 44 -13.74 8.46 9.12
N SER A 45 -13.85 8.36 7.79
CA SER A 45 -13.65 9.46 6.85
C SER A 45 -14.35 9.10 5.54
N PRO A 46 -14.83 10.05 4.73
CA PRO A 46 -15.35 9.74 3.40
C PRO A 46 -14.26 9.33 2.40
N TYR A 47 -12.98 9.54 2.76
CA TYR A 47 -11.82 9.20 1.93
C TYR A 47 -11.18 7.90 2.39
N ILE A 48 -10.66 7.09 1.48
CA ILE A 48 -9.77 5.97 1.78
C ILE A 48 -8.37 6.53 2.05
N TRP A 49 -7.83 6.25 3.24
CA TRP A 49 -6.50 6.71 3.66
C TRP A 49 -5.46 5.63 3.44
N LEU A 50 -4.51 5.89 2.54
CA LEU A 50 -3.39 5.02 2.24
C LEU A 50 -2.12 5.62 2.84
N PHE A 51 -1.25 4.80 3.41
CA PHE A 51 -0.06 5.26 4.12
C PHE A 51 1.22 4.77 3.46
N ALA A 52 2.25 5.58 3.57
CA ALA A 52 3.62 5.22 3.27
C ALA A 52 4.57 5.89 4.27
N SER A 53 5.84 5.54 4.20
CA SER A 53 6.87 6.25 4.97
C SER A 53 7.09 7.61 4.34
N ALA A 54 7.09 8.68 5.14
CA ALA A 54 7.31 10.04 4.62
C ALA A 54 8.75 10.24 4.10
N THR A 55 9.71 9.48 4.61
CA THR A 55 11.13 9.58 4.24
C THR A 55 11.58 8.50 3.24
N GLY A 56 10.64 7.78 2.62
CA GLY A 56 10.93 6.70 1.68
C GLY A 56 11.15 5.34 2.36
N THR A 57 11.79 4.38 1.66
CA THR A 57 11.90 3.00 2.16
C THR A 57 12.89 2.94 3.33
N HIS A 58 12.40 2.72 4.54
CA HIS A 58 13.20 2.74 5.76
C HIS A 58 13.34 1.34 6.38
N HIS A 59 14.51 1.05 6.95
CA HIS A 59 14.65 -0.10 7.85
C HIS A 59 13.65 0.04 9.01
N GLY A 60 12.83 -1.00 9.23
CA GLY A 60 11.85 -1.04 10.32
C GLY A 60 10.39 -0.77 9.92
N ILE A 61 10.12 -0.36 8.67
CA ILE A 61 8.75 -0.23 8.13
C ILE A 61 8.56 -1.22 6.98
N ARG A 62 7.50 -2.01 7.05
CA ARG A 62 7.04 -2.89 5.99
C ARG A 62 5.80 -2.30 5.33
N HIS A 63 5.87 -2.11 4.02
CA HIS A 63 4.78 -1.56 3.22
C HIS A 63 4.03 -2.66 2.47
N TYR A 64 2.71 -2.51 2.43
CA TYR A 64 1.78 -3.34 1.70
C TYR A 64 0.97 -2.43 0.77
N PRO A 65 1.49 -2.14 -0.43
CA PRO A 65 0.83 -1.29 -1.41
C PRO A 65 -0.56 -1.80 -1.76
N MET A 66 -1.49 -0.89 -1.89
CA MET A 66 -2.90 -1.15 -2.22
C MET A 66 -3.34 -0.14 -3.26
N LEU A 67 -4.43 -0.36 -3.99
CA LEU A 67 -4.94 0.59 -4.99
C LEU A 67 -3.90 0.90 -6.07
N ILE A 68 -3.11 -0.09 -6.44
CA ILE A 68 -2.08 0.04 -7.47
C ILE A 68 -2.77 0.00 -8.84
N PRO A 69 -2.34 0.80 -9.84
CA PRO A 69 -1.25 1.78 -9.79
C PRO A 69 -1.59 3.13 -9.17
N GLY A 70 -2.87 3.47 -9.00
CA GLY A 70 -3.33 4.80 -8.57
C GLY A 70 -2.71 5.33 -7.27
N SER A 71 -2.37 4.46 -6.32
CA SER A 71 -1.80 4.84 -5.03
C SER A 71 -0.32 5.23 -5.04
N ARG A 72 0.44 4.88 -6.08
CA ARG A 72 1.90 5.04 -6.13
C ARG A 72 2.62 4.39 -4.93
N ASP A 73 2.31 3.12 -4.68
CA ASP A 73 2.88 2.28 -3.61
C ASP A 73 2.41 2.61 -2.16
N TYR A 74 1.48 3.54 -1.98
CA TYR A 74 0.81 3.76 -0.69
C TYR A 74 -0.16 2.61 -0.38
N GLY A 75 -0.41 2.36 0.90
CA GLY A 75 -1.36 1.34 1.31
C GLY A 75 -1.37 1.12 2.81
N THR A 76 -1.07 -0.10 3.23
CA THR A 76 -0.88 -0.44 4.64
C THR A 76 0.60 -0.36 5.01
N VAL A 77 0.89 0.11 6.22
CA VAL A 77 2.23 0.01 6.81
C VAL A 77 2.19 -0.81 8.09
N ASN A 78 3.24 -1.59 8.32
CA ASN A 78 3.51 -2.25 9.58
C ASN A 78 4.93 -1.89 10.02
N LEU A 79 5.08 -1.30 11.18
CA LEU A 79 6.37 -0.84 11.71
C LEU A 79 6.63 -1.40 13.10
N ARG A 80 7.91 -1.55 13.43
CA ARG A 80 8.34 -1.88 14.79
C ARG A 80 8.69 -0.60 15.53
N ALA A 81 8.14 -0.43 16.73
CA ALA A 81 8.40 0.70 17.60
C ALA A 81 8.84 0.22 18.98
N SER A 82 9.57 1.07 19.71
CA SER A 82 9.98 0.81 21.08
C SER A 82 9.61 1.99 21.97
N HIS A 83 9.11 1.71 23.17
CA HIS A 83 8.79 2.73 24.17
C HIS A 83 9.15 2.18 25.55
N ARG A 84 10.00 2.91 26.31
CA ARG A 84 10.47 2.52 27.65
C ARG A 84 10.95 1.06 27.74
N GLY A 85 11.78 0.65 26.78
CA GLY A 85 12.36 -0.71 26.72
C GLY A 85 11.39 -1.82 26.27
N ARG A 86 10.10 -1.53 26.04
CA ARG A 86 9.14 -2.49 25.47
C ARG A 86 9.06 -2.35 23.95
N HIS A 87 8.81 -3.46 23.25
CA HIS A 87 8.65 -3.52 21.80
C HIS A 87 7.19 -3.65 21.40
N PHE A 88 6.84 -2.97 20.30
CA PHE A 88 5.49 -2.89 19.75
C PHE A 88 5.53 -3.13 18.25
N SER A 89 4.48 -3.77 17.71
CA SER A 89 4.19 -3.73 16.28
C SER A 89 3.04 -2.77 16.06
N VAL A 90 3.21 -1.79 15.17
CA VAL A 90 2.15 -0.83 14.84
C VAL A 90 1.76 -1.01 13.39
N LYS A 91 0.49 -1.31 13.13
CA LYS A 91 -0.09 -1.36 11.79
C LYS A 91 -0.99 -0.16 11.58
N VAL A 92 -0.77 0.56 10.49
CA VAL A 92 -1.63 1.66 10.05
C VAL A 92 -2.16 1.32 8.66
N TYR A 93 -3.47 1.22 8.53
CA TYR A 93 -4.09 0.68 7.31
C TYR A 93 -5.49 1.25 7.04
N PRO A 94 -5.92 1.28 5.76
CA PRO A 94 -7.26 1.75 5.41
C PRO A 94 -8.35 0.87 6.04
N ARG A 95 -9.49 1.47 6.43
CA ARG A 95 -10.67 0.73 6.92
C ARG A 95 -11.23 -0.23 5.88
N LEU A 96 -11.04 0.07 4.59
CA LEU A 96 -11.36 -0.78 3.45
C LEU A 96 -10.95 -2.25 3.66
N VAL A 97 -9.78 -2.51 4.28
CA VAL A 97 -9.31 -3.88 4.56
C VAL A 97 -10.30 -4.66 5.43
N HIS A 98 -10.91 -4.01 6.42
CA HIS A 98 -11.91 -4.64 7.29
C HIS A 98 -13.22 -4.90 6.55
N VAL A 99 -13.61 -3.98 5.66
CA VAL A 99 -14.80 -4.19 4.82
C VAL A 99 -14.60 -5.40 3.92
N ILE A 100 -13.46 -5.50 3.24
CA ILE A 100 -13.13 -6.67 2.40
C ILE A 100 -13.11 -7.95 3.24
N LYS A 101 -12.48 -7.93 4.43
CA LYS A 101 -12.47 -9.07 5.35
C LYS A 101 -13.86 -9.51 5.77
N SER A 102 -14.79 -8.58 5.98
CA SER A 102 -16.16 -8.90 6.39
C SER A 102 -16.94 -9.64 5.30
N PHE A 103 -16.63 -9.40 4.03
CA PHE A 103 -17.21 -10.11 2.91
C PHE A 103 -16.49 -11.43 2.60
N ASN A 104 -15.16 -11.42 2.59
CA ASN A 104 -14.35 -12.61 2.30
C ASN A 104 -12.94 -12.49 2.89
N SER A 105 -12.73 -13.08 4.06
CA SER A 105 -11.41 -13.16 4.69
C SER A 105 -10.40 -14.05 3.96
N HIS A 106 -10.85 -14.89 3.02
CA HIS A 106 -10.05 -15.87 2.28
C HIS A 106 -9.82 -15.49 0.82
N LEU A 107 -10.00 -14.21 0.47
CA LEU A 107 -9.99 -13.72 -0.91
C LEU A 107 -8.76 -14.16 -1.74
N GLN A 108 -7.57 -14.09 -1.14
CA GLN A 108 -6.32 -14.51 -1.79
C GLN A 108 -6.04 -16.02 -1.71
N GLY A 109 -6.52 -16.70 -0.65
CA GLY A 109 -6.27 -18.12 -0.41
C GLY A 109 -4.80 -18.54 -0.56
N GLY A 110 -4.58 -19.79 -0.97
CA GLY A 110 -3.26 -20.28 -1.39
C GLY A 110 -2.95 -19.95 -2.86
N ILE A 111 -1.67 -20.04 -3.25
CA ILE A 111 -1.23 -19.79 -4.62
C ILE A 111 -1.91 -20.80 -5.57
N PRO A 112 -2.70 -20.36 -6.57
CA PRO A 112 -3.37 -21.26 -7.49
C PRO A 112 -2.39 -22.10 -8.31
N ARG A 113 -2.69 -23.40 -8.44
CA ARG A 113 -1.89 -24.35 -9.24
C ARG A 113 -2.44 -24.58 -10.66
N THR A 114 -3.65 -24.12 -10.93
CA THR A 114 -4.34 -24.26 -12.23
C THR A 114 -4.91 -22.93 -12.67
N LEU A 115 -5.08 -22.75 -13.99
CA LEU A 115 -5.70 -21.55 -14.54
C LEU A 115 -7.17 -21.41 -14.11
N ARG A 116 -7.89 -22.53 -13.90
CA ARG A 116 -9.20 -22.53 -13.23
C ARG A 116 -9.14 -21.87 -11.85
N GLY A 117 -8.14 -22.21 -11.04
CA GLY A 117 -7.93 -21.61 -9.73
C GLY A 117 -7.67 -20.11 -9.81
N VAL A 118 -6.85 -19.66 -10.78
CA VAL A 118 -6.62 -18.23 -11.04
C VAL A 118 -7.91 -17.52 -11.41
N ARG A 119 -8.66 -18.04 -12.40
CA ARG A 119 -9.94 -17.47 -12.84
C ARG A 119 -10.97 -17.38 -11.71
N ASN A 120 -11.03 -18.40 -10.85
CA ASN A 120 -11.93 -18.40 -9.69
C ASN A 120 -11.59 -17.29 -8.70
N GLN A 121 -10.30 -17.04 -8.42
CA GLN A 121 -9.89 -15.93 -7.56
C GLN A 121 -10.13 -14.57 -8.21
N VAL A 122 -9.89 -14.42 -9.52
CA VAL A 122 -10.25 -13.20 -10.26
C VAL A 122 -11.75 -12.94 -10.16
N ALA A 123 -12.58 -13.95 -10.39
CA ALA A 123 -14.03 -13.84 -10.25
C ALA A 123 -14.46 -13.47 -8.82
N ALA A 124 -13.76 -13.97 -7.79
CA ALA A 124 -14.01 -13.59 -6.40
C ALA A 124 -13.64 -12.12 -6.14
N ALA A 125 -12.53 -11.63 -6.70
CA ALA A 125 -12.15 -10.22 -6.63
C ALA A 125 -13.19 -9.30 -7.30
N LEU A 126 -13.72 -9.69 -8.47
CA LEU A 126 -14.78 -8.93 -9.15
C LEU A 126 -16.08 -8.88 -8.35
N ARG A 127 -16.51 -10.01 -7.78
CA ARG A 127 -17.67 -10.03 -6.88
C ARG A 127 -17.44 -9.10 -5.68
N MET A 128 -16.22 -9.04 -5.16
CA MET A 128 -15.87 -8.09 -4.10
C MET A 128 -16.01 -6.63 -4.58
N ILE A 129 -15.46 -6.27 -5.74
CA ILE A 129 -15.61 -4.91 -6.30
C ILE A 129 -17.10 -4.54 -6.40
N HIS A 130 -17.93 -5.45 -6.90
CA HIS A 130 -19.37 -5.25 -6.98
C HIS A 130 -20.01 -5.07 -5.59
N SER A 131 -19.66 -5.90 -4.60
CA SER A 131 -20.14 -5.75 -3.21
C SER A 131 -19.73 -4.42 -2.58
N LEU A 132 -18.53 -3.92 -2.88
CA LEU A 132 -18.03 -2.64 -2.38
C LEU A 132 -18.72 -1.44 -3.06
N THR A 133 -19.23 -1.63 -4.28
CA THR A 133 -20.01 -0.59 -4.98
C THR A 133 -21.29 -0.24 -4.21
N GLY A 134 -21.88 -1.17 -3.44
CA GLY A 134 -23.05 -0.87 -2.62
C GLY A 134 -22.78 -0.04 -1.34
N ARG A 135 -21.51 0.25 -1.00
CA ARG A 135 -21.14 1.01 0.20
C ARG A 135 -20.88 2.47 -0.15
N ASP A 136 -21.26 3.39 0.72
CA ASP A 136 -20.94 4.82 0.58
C ASP A 136 -19.48 5.13 1.00
N GLY A 137 -19.07 6.38 0.80
CA GLY A 137 -17.72 6.83 1.16
C GLY A 137 -17.39 6.62 2.63
N MET A 138 -18.36 6.81 3.55
CA MET A 138 -18.15 6.60 4.99
C MET A 138 -18.05 5.12 5.38
N GLY A 139 -18.73 4.24 4.64
CA GLY A 139 -18.66 2.80 4.79
C GLY A 139 -17.32 2.20 4.38
N LEU A 140 -16.63 2.78 3.40
CA LEU A 140 -15.33 2.30 2.90
C LEU A 140 -14.12 3.08 3.44
N GLY A 141 -14.31 4.37 3.69
CA GLY A 141 -13.25 5.30 4.00
C GLY A 141 -12.82 5.29 5.47
N GLY A 142 -11.74 6.04 5.71
CA GLY A 142 -11.02 6.10 6.96
C GLY A 142 -9.87 5.11 7.05
N PHE A 143 -9.30 5.01 8.24
CA PHE A 143 -8.19 4.13 8.55
C PHE A 143 -8.28 3.56 9.97
N ARG A 144 -7.40 2.62 10.27
CA ARG A 144 -7.24 2.03 11.59
C ARG A 144 -5.77 2.02 11.94
N ILE A 145 -5.48 2.32 13.20
CA ILE A 145 -4.20 2.07 13.84
C ILE A 145 -4.40 0.89 14.80
N GLU A 146 -3.53 -0.11 14.71
CA GLU A 146 -3.51 -1.30 15.56
C GLU A 146 -2.11 -1.46 16.15
N VAL A 147 -2.03 -1.62 17.46
CA VAL A 147 -0.80 -1.77 18.22
C VAL A 147 -0.81 -3.15 18.87
N THR A 148 0.14 -3.98 18.46
CA THR A 148 0.39 -5.30 19.04
C THR A 148 1.41 -5.18 20.18
N VAL A 149 1.07 -5.69 21.35
CA VAL A 149 1.93 -5.71 22.55
C VAL A 149 1.80 -7.02 23.31
N LYS A 150 2.88 -7.43 24.01
CA LYS A 150 2.84 -8.52 24.98
C LYS A 150 2.53 -7.99 26.38
N ALA A 151 1.54 -8.58 27.04
CA ALA A 151 1.13 -8.22 28.39
C ALA A 151 0.31 -9.37 29.02
N PRO A 152 0.34 -9.56 30.34
CA PRO A 152 -0.42 -10.63 31.01
C PRO A 152 -1.94 -10.52 30.83
N SER A 153 -2.46 -9.28 30.77
CA SER A 153 -3.89 -8.99 30.78
C SER A 153 -4.27 -7.93 29.74
N LEU A 154 -5.55 -7.91 29.36
CA LEU A 154 -6.11 -6.89 28.48
C LEU A 154 -5.98 -5.48 29.09
N GLN A 155 -6.22 -5.40 30.40
CA GLN A 155 -6.14 -4.15 31.15
C GLN A 155 -4.71 -3.58 31.10
N GLU A 156 -3.69 -4.42 31.30
CA GLU A 156 -2.30 -4.00 31.17
C GLU A 156 -1.97 -3.61 29.74
N ALA A 157 -2.32 -4.43 28.74
CA ALA A 157 -2.09 -4.13 27.33
C ALA A 157 -2.65 -2.75 26.96
N THR A 158 -3.90 -2.48 27.34
CA THR A 158 -4.58 -1.20 27.07
C THR A 158 -3.89 -0.03 27.77
N ARG A 159 -3.56 -0.18 29.05
CA ARG A 159 -2.84 0.85 29.82
C ARG A 159 -1.50 1.19 29.16
N VAL A 160 -0.71 0.17 28.82
CA VAL A 160 0.62 0.34 28.21
C VAL A 160 0.49 1.02 26.85
N VAL A 161 -0.40 0.55 25.96
CA VAL A 161 -0.59 1.16 24.65
C VAL A 161 -1.03 2.63 24.77
N ARG A 162 -1.94 2.97 25.69
CA ARG A 162 -2.35 4.36 25.92
C ARG A 162 -1.18 5.28 26.29
N THR A 163 -0.25 4.82 27.11
CA THR A 163 0.93 5.64 27.50
C THR A 163 1.88 5.96 26.34
N THR A 164 1.85 5.18 25.25
CA THR A 164 2.74 5.40 24.10
C THR A 164 2.29 6.51 23.16
N ARG A 165 1.01 6.89 23.19
CA ARG A 165 0.33 7.69 22.15
C ARG A 165 0.36 7.10 20.74
N PHE A 166 0.74 5.83 20.54
CA PHE A 166 0.79 5.21 19.21
C PHE A 166 -0.58 5.09 18.53
N LEU A 167 -1.69 5.20 19.26
CA LEU A 167 -3.04 5.25 18.66
C LEU A 167 -3.44 6.64 18.18
N ASP A 168 -2.63 7.67 18.44
CA ASP A 168 -2.85 9.04 18.00
C ASP A 168 -2.31 9.22 16.56
N PRO A 169 -3.16 9.56 15.57
CA PRO A 169 -2.69 9.80 14.20
C PRO A 169 -1.67 10.95 14.11
N GLN A 170 -1.78 11.97 14.97
CA GLN A 170 -0.90 13.14 14.93
C GLN A 170 0.57 12.75 15.19
N TYR A 171 0.78 11.75 16.07
CA TYR A 171 2.10 11.22 16.38
C TYR A 171 2.83 10.67 15.13
N TRP A 172 2.09 10.00 14.23
CA TRP A 172 2.64 9.38 13.04
C TRP A 172 2.76 10.33 11.85
N LEU A 173 1.80 11.26 11.73
CA LEU A 173 1.75 12.22 10.63
C LEU A 173 2.65 13.46 10.87
N CYS A 174 3.37 13.50 11.99
CA CYS A 174 4.15 14.67 12.44
C CYS A 174 3.31 15.95 12.50
N LEU A 175 2.09 15.83 13.03
CA LEU A 175 1.20 16.96 13.24
C LEU A 175 1.17 17.31 14.74
N GLY A 176 1.05 18.60 15.06
CA GLY A 176 0.90 19.09 16.45
C GLY A 176 2.20 19.20 17.24
N GLU A 177 2.06 19.45 18.55
CA GLU A 177 3.19 19.63 19.48
C GLU A 177 3.60 18.32 20.18
N GLY A 178 4.91 18.07 20.28
CA GLY A 178 5.49 16.95 21.02
C GLY A 178 6.48 16.10 20.21
N PRO A 179 7.04 15.03 20.81
CA PRO A 179 7.98 14.17 20.10
C PRO A 179 7.24 13.38 19.01
N HIS A 180 7.71 13.53 17.77
CA HIS A 180 7.17 12.80 16.63
C HIS A 180 7.75 11.38 16.51
N ALA A 181 7.06 10.53 15.75
CA ALA A 181 7.56 9.22 15.40
C ALA A 181 8.94 9.29 14.72
N ARG A 182 9.87 8.41 15.12
CA ARG A 182 11.15 8.21 14.41
C ARG A 182 10.95 7.79 12.94
N HIS A 183 9.77 7.26 12.65
CA HIS A 183 9.37 6.75 11.36
C HIS A 183 8.08 7.47 10.94
N PRO A 184 8.17 8.73 10.49
CA PRO A 184 7.00 9.50 10.12
C PRO A 184 6.30 8.90 8.91
N LEU A 185 4.98 8.98 8.91
CA LEU A 185 4.13 8.48 7.84
C LEU A 185 3.60 9.64 7.00
N SER A 186 3.48 9.40 5.70
CA SER A 186 2.72 10.22 4.78
C SER A 186 1.40 9.51 4.46
N ALA A 187 0.35 10.29 4.23
CA ALA A 187 -0.96 9.80 3.83
C ALA A 187 -1.32 10.28 2.43
N LYS A 188 -1.93 9.38 1.65
CA LYS A 188 -2.59 9.68 0.39
C LYS A 188 -4.07 9.35 0.52
N LEU A 189 -4.91 10.28 0.10
CA LEU A 189 -6.35 10.14 0.14
C LEU A 189 -6.87 9.72 -1.24
N ALA A 190 -7.84 8.81 -1.25
CA ALA A 190 -8.55 8.40 -2.45
C ALA A 190 -10.06 8.44 -2.22
N HIS A 191 -10.79 8.95 -3.20
CA HIS A 191 -12.25 8.80 -3.23
C HIS A 191 -12.63 7.35 -3.52
N ARG A 192 -13.86 6.98 -3.10
CA ARG A 192 -14.43 5.67 -3.38
C ARG A 192 -14.50 5.39 -4.89
N GLU A 193 -14.92 6.38 -5.67
CA GLU A 193 -15.11 6.28 -7.12
C GLU A 193 -13.76 5.98 -7.78
N ALA A 194 -12.74 6.80 -7.48
CA ALA A 194 -11.38 6.58 -7.96
C ALA A 194 -10.80 5.21 -7.55
N PHE A 195 -11.17 4.69 -6.38
CA PHE A 195 -10.80 3.35 -5.95
C PHE A 195 -11.44 2.27 -6.83
N LEU A 196 -12.76 2.33 -7.04
CA LEU A 196 -13.49 1.36 -7.84
C LEU A 196 -13.04 1.41 -9.30
N ASP A 197 -12.86 2.61 -9.85
CA ASP A 197 -12.36 2.82 -11.21
C ASP A 197 -10.96 2.23 -11.39
N ASN A 198 -10.03 2.47 -10.44
CA ASN A 198 -8.70 1.85 -10.47
C ASN A 198 -8.79 0.31 -10.44
N ALA A 199 -9.63 -0.27 -9.57
CA ALA A 199 -9.75 -1.71 -9.45
C ALA A 199 -10.34 -2.36 -10.72
N ASN A 200 -11.38 -1.74 -11.30
CA ASN A 200 -11.99 -2.19 -12.56
C ASN A 200 -11.01 -2.05 -13.72
N TRP A 201 -10.32 -0.91 -13.84
CA TRP A 201 -9.36 -0.66 -14.90
C TRP A 201 -8.23 -1.71 -14.91
N VAL A 202 -7.67 -2.07 -13.75
CA VAL A 202 -6.64 -3.12 -13.66
C VAL A 202 -7.15 -4.46 -14.19
N TYR A 203 -8.39 -4.83 -13.83
CA TYR A 203 -9.00 -6.05 -14.37
C TYR A 203 -9.20 -5.97 -15.89
N GLU A 204 -9.72 -4.86 -16.40
CA GLU A 204 -9.96 -4.65 -17.83
C GLU A 204 -8.67 -4.77 -18.65
N GLN A 205 -7.55 -4.23 -18.16
CA GLN A 205 -6.25 -4.39 -18.82
C GLN A 205 -5.82 -5.86 -18.92
N ALA A 206 -6.08 -6.67 -17.88
CA ALA A 206 -5.78 -8.11 -17.95
C ALA A 206 -6.66 -8.85 -18.96
N VAL A 207 -7.92 -8.40 -19.14
CA VAL A 207 -8.84 -8.94 -20.15
C VAL A 207 -8.41 -8.55 -21.55
N LEU A 208 -8.14 -7.26 -21.81
CA LEU A 208 -7.68 -6.74 -23.09
C LEU A 208 -6.36 -7.38 -23.51
N GLY A 209 -5.43 -7.57 -22.56
CA GLY A 209 -4.17 -8.29 -22.76
C GLY A 209 -4.33 -9.80 -22.91
N LYS A 210 -5.56 -10.34 -22.88
CA LYS A 210 -5.87 -11.76 -23.04
C LYS A 210 -5.09 -12.67 -22.07
N VAL A 211 -4.74 -12.15 -20.88
CA VAL A 211 -3.80 -12.78 -19.94
C VAL A 211 -4.28 -14.16 -19.50
N PHE A 212 -5.59 -14.32 -19.31
CA PHE A 212 -6.19 -15.54 -18.79
C PHE A 212 -6.70 -16.50 -19.88
N GLN A 213 -6.22 -16.41 -21.12
CA GLN A 213 -6.62 -17.31 -22.23
C GLN A 213 -5.73 -18.56 -22.32
N CYS A 214 -6.07 -19.64 -21.62
CA CYS A 214 -5.56 -21.01 -21.87
C CYS A 214 -6.62 -22.05 -21.44
N GLN A 215 -6.29 -23.35 -21.46
CA GLN A 215 -7.19 -24.39 -20.94
C GLN A 215 -7.28 -24.34 -19.42
N ALA A 216 -8.42 -24.72 -18.86
CA ALA A 216 -8.69 -24.57 -17.43
C ALA A 216 -7.75 -25.40 -16.54
N GLY A 217 -7.31 -26.56 -17.03
CA GLY A 217 -6.39 -27.47 -16.35
C GLY A 217 -4.93 -27.03 -16.37
N ASP A 218 -4.56 -26.06 -17.21
CA ASP A 218 -3.17 -25.65 -17.41
C ASP A 218 -2.56 -25.06 -16.14
N ARG A 219 -1.27 -25.30 -15.95
CA ARG A 219 -0.49 -24.64 -14.90
C ARG A 219 -0.39 -23.15 -15.21
N PRO A 220 -0.71 -22.25 -14.26
CA PRO A 220 -0.68 -20.82 -14.54
C PRO A 220 0.76 -20.35 -14.73
N THR A 221 0.94 -19.48 -15.73
CA THR A 221 2.20 -18.83 -16.01
C THR A 221 2.51 -17.75 -14.96
N LYS A 222 3.78 -17.35 -14.84
CA LYS A 222 4.17 -16.25 -13.94
C LYS A 222 3.39 -14.95 -14.25
N PRO A 223 3.20 -14.53 -15.52
CA PRO A 223 2.40 -13.36 -15.84
C PRO A 223 0.93 -13.48 -15.39
N GLN A 224 0.32 -14.66 -15.49
CA GLN A 224 -1.06 -14.89 -15.02
C GLN A 224 -1.20 -14.77 -13.50
N LEU A 225 -0.28 -15.39 -12.74
CA LEU A 225 -0.25 -15.25 -11.29
C LEU A 225 0.00 -13.81 -10.84
N GLN A 226 0.79 -13.08 -11.63
CA GLN A 226 1.09 -11.70 -11.30
C GLN A 226 -0.08 -10.77 -11.66
N ALA A 227 -0.77 -10.97 -12.77
CA ALA A 227 -1.99 -10.23 -13.09
C ALA A 227 -3.08 -10.42 -12.03
N LEU A 228 -3.24 -11.65 -11.52
CA LEU A 228 -4.08 -11.93 -10.34
C LEU A 228 -3.62 -11.13 -9.11
N THR A 229 -2.31 -11.15 -8.81
CA THR A 229 -1.74 -10.38 -7.70
C THR A 229 -2.02 -8.89 -7.84
N ASP A 230 -1.92 -8.36 -9.06
CA ASP A 230 -2.14 -6.94 -9.34
C ASP A 230 -3.62 -6.56 -9.18
N ILE A 231 -4.56 -7.41 -9.64
CA ILE A 231 -6.00 -7.24 -9.39
C ILE A 231 -6.30 -7.22 -7.89
N LEU A 232 -5.73 -8.17 -7.12
CA LEU A 232 -5.91 -8.21 -5.67
C LEU A 232 -5.33 -6.95 -5.00
N ASN A 233 -4.14 -6.51 -5.40
CA ASN A 233 -3.53 -5.28 -4.88
C ASN A 233 -4.36 -4.04 -5.24
N ALA A 234 -4.89 -3.95 -6.46
CA ALA A 234 -5.74 -2.86 -6.91
C ALA A 234 -7.05 -2.77 -6.11
N LEU A 235 -7.65 -3.92 -5.79
CA LEU A 235 -8.79 -4.05 -4.88
C LEU A 235 -8.46 -3.69 -3.43
N GLY A 236 -7.18 -3.58 -3.08
CA GLY A 236 -6.74 -3.31 -1.71
C GLY A 236 -6.56 -4.56 -0.86
N TRP A 237 -6.26 -5.70 -1.46
CA TRP A 237 -5.88 -6.92 -0.74
C TRP A 237 -4.44 -7.33 -1.06
N ASN A 238 -3.51 -6.99 -0.18
CA ASN A 238 -2.09 -7.33 -0.33
C ASN A 238 -1.59 -8.20 0.84
N GLY A 239 -1.44 -9.50 0.60
CA GLY A 239 -0.91 -10.45 1.59
C GLY A 239 0.61 -10.42 1.81
N GLY A 240 1.34 -9.44 1.26
CA GLY A 240 2.79 -9.31 1.41
C GLY A 240 3.63 -10.08 0.38
N LEU A 241 3.01 -10.65 -0.66
CA LEU A 241 3.69 -11.25 -1.80
C LEU A 241 3.96 -10.14 -2.84
N ARG A 242 5.15 -9.52 -2.84
CA ARG A 242 5.55 -8.52 -3.87
C ARG A 242 6.14 -9.25 -5.09
N THR A 243 5.87 -8.86 -6.34
CA THR A 243 6.23 -7.59 -7.01
C THR A 243 5.37 -7.43 -8.28
N LEU A 244 4.80 -6.26 -8.59
CA LEU A 244 3.94 -5.95 -9.78
C LEU A 244 4.31 -6.71 -11.10
N SER A 245 3.36 -7.03 -11.99
CA SER A 245 3.69 -7.63 -13.31
C SER A 245 4.29 -6.62 -14.27
N GLU A 246 5.18 -7.10 -15.14
CA GLU A 246 5.63 -6.36 -16.33
C GLU A 246 4.43 -5.85 -17.19
N ILE A 247 3.26 -6.50 -17.12
CA ILE A 247 2.04 -6.13 -17.86
C ILE A 247 1.51 -4.75 -17.45
N TYR A 248 1.64 -4.35 -16.17
CA TYR A 248 1.38 -2.96 -15.74
C TYR A 248 2.67 -2.14 -15.57
N GLN A 249 3.85 -2.72 -15.82
CA GLN A 249 5.14 -2.03 -15.64
C GLN A 249 5.83 -1.61 -16.94
N THR A 250 5.41 -2.04 -18.12
CA THR A 250 6.16 -1.72 -19.35
C THR A 250 5.24 -1.50 -20.55
N GLY A 251 4.75 -0.27 -20.61
CA GLY A 251 4.38 0.46 -21.82
C GLY A 251 4.53 1.93 -21.49
N ASP A 252 3.75 2.39 -20.51
CA ASP A 252 3.55 3.82 -20.27
C ASP A 252 4.73 4.54 -19.63
N GLN A 253 5.53 3.95 -18.73
CA GLN A 253 6.65 4.71 -18.12
C GLN A 253 7.84 4.87 -19.06
N ARG A 254 8.14 3.84 -19.85
CA ARG A 254 9.17 3.92 -20.89
C ARG A 254 8.68 4.80 -22.03
N ALA A 255 7.42 4.65 -22.45
CA ALA A 255 6.80 5.51 -23.45
C ALA A 255 6.73 6.95 -22.98
N LEU A 256 6.28 7.23 -21.76
CA LEU A 256 6.26 8.57 -21.14
C LEU A 256 7.65 9.15 -21.01
N PHE A 257 8.65 8.37 -20.57
CA PHE A 257 10.03 8.84 -20.53
C PHE A 257 10.58 9.14 -21.93
N GLN A 258 10.29 8.28 -22.92
CA GLN A 258 10.70 8.49 -24.31
C GLN A 258 9.98 9.69 -24.95
N LEU A 259 8.68 9.87 -24.65
CA LEU A 259 7.85 10.96 -25.11
C LEU A 259 8.29 12.29 -24.47
N ALA A 260 8.50 12.32 -23.15
CA ALA A 260 9.05 13.49 -22.47
C ALA A 260 10.45 13.83 -22.96
N ARG A 261 11.30 12.83 -23.22
CA ARG A 261 12.63 13.04 -23.81
C ARG A 261 12.55 13.59 -25.24
N ALA A 262 11.62 13.10 -26.05
CA ALA A 262 11.43 13.59 -27.42
C ALA A 262 10.87 15.01 -27.47
N ASN A 263 10.19 15.46 -26.41
CA ASN A 263 9.58 16.78 -26.30
C ASN A 263 10.29 17.70 -25.30
N SER A 264 11.52 17.37 -24.88
CA SER A 264 12.34 18.28 -24.10
C SER A 264 13.11 19.23 -24.99
N THR A 265 13.39 20.43 -24.52
CA THR A 265 14.09 21.50 -25.27
C THR A 265 15.58 21.24 -25.58
N GLY A 266 16.11 20.04 -25.30
CA GLY A 266 17.49 19.67 -25.60
C GLY A 266 17.68 18.16 -25.80
N ASP A 267 18.94 17.70 -25.93
CA ASP A 267 19.36 16.31 -26.26
C ASP A 267 19.07 15.26 -25.16
N GLY A 268 18.03 15.49 -24.37
CA GLY A 268 17.46 14.56 -23.41
C GLY A 268 17.08 15.23 -22.10
N LEU A 269 16.42 14.46 -21.24
CA LEU A 269 15.91 14.95 -19.97
C LEU A 269 17.06 15.25 -19.00
N PRO A 270 17.07 16.43 -18.37
CA PRO A 270 18.11 16.80 -17.41
C PRO A 270 18.07 15.88 -16.18
N SER A 271 19.21 15.73 -15.55
CA SER A 271 19.35 14.99 -14.29
C SER A 271 18.72 15.78 -13.16
N ASN A 272 17.87 15.14 -12.36
CA ASN A 272 17.32 15.73 -11.14
C ASN A 272 18.43 16.23 -10.18
N ASN A 273 19.57 15.52 -10.12
CA ASN A 273 20.67 15.91 -9.23
C ASN A 273 21.46 17.15 -9.72
N HIS A 274 21.35 17.47 -11.02
CA HIS A 274 22.05 18.59 -11.66
C HIS A 274 21.17 19.18 -12.79
N PRO A 275 20.03 19.81 -12.45
CA PRO A 275 18.99 20.15 -13.43
C PRO A 275 19.41 21.24 -14.42
N ASN A 276 20.40 22.06 -14.05
CA ASN A 276 20.91 23.17 -14.84
C ASN A 276 22.19 22.82 -15.62
N ASP A 277 22.72 21.60 -15.47
CA ASP A 277 23.92 21.17 -16.19
C ASP A 277 23.55 20.34 -17.41
N GLN A 278 23.86 20.88 -18.59
CA GLN A 278 23.53 20.27 -19.88
C GLN A 278 24.27 18.95 -20.15
N HIS A 279 25.36 18.65 -19.41
CA HIS A 279 26.10 17.39 -19.51
C HIS A 279 25.47 16.26 -18.69
N HIS A 280 24.63 16.60 -17.71
CA HIS A 280 23.97 15.63 -16.84
C HIS A 280 22.57 15.30 -17.35
N ARG A 281 22.44 14.25 -18.17
CA ARG A 281 21.16 13.80 -18.73
C ARG A 281 20.82 12.36 -18.36
N TYR A 282 19.54 12.06 -18.19
CA TYR A 282 19.09 10.70 -17.98
C TYR A 282 19.05 9.90 -19.29
N GLN A 283 19.61 8.69 -19.24
CA GLN A 283 19.50 7.69 -20.30
C GLN A 283 18.83 6.42 -19.79
N VAL A 284 18.20 5.70 -20.72
CA VAL A 284 17.61 4.39 -20.44
C VAL A 284 18.72 3.41 -20.06
N ASN A 285 18.66 2.91 -18.83
CA ASN A 285 19.52 1.80 -18.43
C ASN A 285 18.89 0.50 -18.93
N LYS A 286 19.66 -0.34 -19.63
CA LYS A 286 19.19 -1.63 -20.18
C LYS A 286 18.92 -2.70 -19.09
N GLY A 287 19.23 -2.41 -17.82
CA GLY A 287 18.96 -3.30 -16.70
C GLY A 287 17.46 -3.46 -16.39
N ARG A 288 17.11 -4.59 -15.78
CA ARG A 288 15.77 -4.83 -15.20
C ARG A 288 15.84 -4.70 -13.67
N PRO A 289 14.87 -4.04 -13.01
CA PRO A 289 13.70 -3.32 -13.56
C PRO A 289 14.06 -2.01 -14.30
N PHE A 290 13.11 -1.42 -15.06
CA PHE A 290 13.31 -0.16 -15.81
C PHE A 290 13.80 0.95 -14.88
N ARG A 291 14.95 1.52 -15.24
CA ARG A 291 15.66 2.57 -14.52
C ARG A 291 16.24 3.53 -15.54
N ILE A 292 16.34 4.79 -15.15
CA ILE A 292 17.12 5.78 -15.89
C ILE A 292 18.33 6.17 -15.06
N ARG A 293 19.46 6.40 -15.72
CA ARG A 293 20.74 6.75 -15.08
C ARG A 293 21.30 7.98 -15.76
N CYS A 294 21.89 8.89 -14.99
CA CYS A 294 22.66 10.00 -15.53
C CYS A 294 23.81 9.46 -16.41
N CYS A 295 23.99 10.03 -17.59
CA CYS A 295 25.03 9.64 -18.55
C CYS A 295 26.42 10.13 -18.17
N MET A 296 26.53 11.14 -17.32
CA MET A 296 27.81 11.69 -16.91
C MET A 296 28.57 10.71 -16.01
N ASP A 297 29.80 10.38 -16.42
CA ASP A 297 30.77 9.62 -15.63
C ASP A 297 31.01 10.33 -14.29
N GLY A 298 30.95 9.56 -13.20
CA GLY A 298 31.09 10.08 -11.83
C GLY A 298 29.78 10.50 -11.16
N CYS A 299 28.73 10.87 -11.92
CA CYS A 299 27.44 11.23 -11.31
C CYS A 299 26.61 10.00 -10.94
N TYR A 300 26.40 9.11 -11.91
CA TYR A 300 25.70 7.83 -11.75
C TYR A 300 24.34 7.84 -11.05
N HIS A 301 23.72 9.01 -10.88
CA HIS A 301 22.43 9.18 -10.24
C HIS A 301 21.34 8.40 -10.99
N LYS A 302 20.46 7.73 -10.26
CA LYS A 302 19.45 6.81 -10.81
C LYS A 302 18.07 7.21 -10.32
N LEU A 303 17.12 7.35 -11.25
CA LEU A 303 15.71 7.42 -10.89
C LEU A 303 15.04 6.08 -11.13
N GLN A 304 14.17 5.73 -10.19
CA GLN A 304 13.36 4.52 -10.24
C GLN A 304 11.89 4.90 -10.29
N ARG A 305 11.14 4.26 -11.19
CA ARG A 305 9.67 4.17 -11.24
C ARG A 305 8.93 5.46 -10.85
N ALA A 306 8.47 5.59 -9.60
CA ALA A 306 7.73 6.76 -9.13
C ALA A 306 8.52 8.06 -9.28
N ALA A 307 9.83 8.03 -8.99
CA ALA A 307 10.69 9.19 -9.12
C ALA A 307 10.85 9.67 -10.56
N ILE A 308 10.67 8.79 -11.57
CA ILE A 308 10.67 9.18 -12.99
C ILE A 308 9.41 9.99 -13.32
N VAL A 309 8.24 9.53 -12.87
CA VAL A 309 6.97 10.22 -13.12
C VAL A 309 6.92 11.57 -12.40
N HIS A 310 7.36 11.61 -11.14
CA HIS A 310 7.46 12.86 -10.38
C HIS A 310 8.42 13.85 -11.05
N TRP A 311 9.58 13.38 -11.50
CA TRP A 311 10.53 14.22 -12.21
C TRP A 311 9.96 14.76 -13.53
N ILE A 312 9.27 13.94 -14.32
CA ILE A 312 8.62 14.42 -15.56
C ILE A 312 7.53 15.46 -15.24
N ALA A 313 6.75 15.28 -14.19
CA ALA A 313 5.75 16.26 -13.77
C ALA A 313 6.38 17.60 -13.32
N GLU A 314 7.51 17.55 -12.61
CA GLU A 314 8.29 18.75 -12.26
C GLU A 314 8.81 19.45 -13.52
N LEU A 315 9.33 18.70 -14.49
CA LEU A 315 9.77 19.26 -15.77
C LEU A 315 8.64 19.90 -16.59
N VAL A 316 7.43 19.35 -16.52
CA VAL A 316 6.24 19.99 -17.12
C VAL A 316 5.89 21.29 -16.39
N THR A 317 5.92 21.28 -15.06
CA THR A 317 5.65 22.46 -14.22
C THR A 317 6.66 23.58 -14.48
N CYS A 318 7.92 23.22 -14.71
CA CYS A 318 8.99 24.17 -15.04
C CYS A 318 9.10 24.49 -16.54
N SER A 319 8.13 24.06 -17.36
CA SER A 319 8.11 24.29 -18.81
C SER A 319 9.35 23.77 -19.56
N VAL A 320 10.04 22.77 -19.01
CA VAL A 320 11.16 22.06 -19.67
C VAL A 320 10.63 21.00 -20.64
N VAL A 321 9.44 20.46 -20.35
CA VAL A 321 8.68 19.56 -21.21
C VAL A 321 7.28 20.14 -21.38
N GLU A 322 6.79 20.25 -22.61
CA GLU A 322 5.46 20.79 -22.87
C GLU A 322 4.37 19.77 -22.47
N GLY A 323 3.47 20.14 -21.54
CA GLY A 323 2.44 19.24 -21.01
C GLY A 323 1.45 18.73 -22.07
N SER A 324 1.08 19.60 -23.02
CA SER A 324 0.19 19.27 -24.16
C SER A 324 0.72 18.09 -24.98
N LYS A 325 2.05 17.99 -25.15
CA LYS A 325 2.72 16.91 -25.88
C LYS A 325 2.70 15.58 -25.14
N LEU A 326 2.39 15.60 -23.85
CA LEU A 326 2.19 14.41 -23.03
C LEU A 326 0.71 14.03 -22.88
N GLY A 327 -0.19 14.71 -23.60
CA GLY A 327 -1.64 14.53 -23.46
C GLY A 327 -2.18 15.07 -22.14
N LEU A 328 -1.45 15.99 -21.50
CA LEU A 328 -1.90 16.74 -20.33
C LEU A 328 -2.39 18.10 -20.82
N ASP A 329 -3.66 18.16 -21.19
CA ASP A 329 -4.35 19.45 -21.33
C ASP A 329 -4.55 20.00 -19.91
N ILE A 330 -3.79 21.04 -19.57
CA ILE A 330 -3.88 21.76 -18.28
C ILE A 330 -4.74 23.00 -18.48
#